data_AF-A0A899FZR5-F1
#
_entry.id   AF-A0A899FZR5-F1
#
_cell.length_a   1.000
_cell.length_b   1.000
_cell.length_c   1.000
_cell.angle_alpha   90.00
_cell.angle_beta   90.00
_cell.angle_gamma   90.00
#
_symmetry.space_group_name_H-M   'P 1'
#
loop_
_entity.id
_entity.type
_entity.pdbx_description
1 polymer ?
#
loop_
_entity_poly.entity_id
_entity_poly.type
_entity_poly.pdbx_seq_one_letter_code
_entity_poly.pdbx_strand_id
1 'polypeptide(L)'
;MENTCPKPTGNHVSVLYVYQNLLIFEESLRQEYISLYLRRRKYSSKVPFCLGLRTNKKVFLTGLLSWNAYFFYGLLINPSNYYYVSLLYRLCLLAGMITFLLFYLSGLYSRTLTLPQKFIPYTNKCLRHYNLKIVPNRLTKSRLLQFLPHRLFRRPDLGEGGIRLVLLGKGFDRNFCEGWEIFRQEYWISEQNRLIQKREKKLKESPYRKDNKLKKKRE
;
A
#
# COMPACT_ATOMS: atom_id res chain seq x y z
N MET A 1 -30.52 -16.67 -39.51
CA MET A 1 -30.85 -17.43 -38.29
C MET A 1 -30.56 -16.51 -37.13
N GLU A 2 -31.60 -15.85 -36.66
CA GLU A 2 -31.54 -14.85 -35.60
C GLU A 2 -31.34 -15.57 -34.27
N ASN A 3 -30.14 -15.44 -33.70
CA ASN A 3 -29.82 -15.95 -32.37
C ASN A 3 -30.66 -15.18 -31.35
N THR A 4 -31.89 -15.62 -31.13
CA THR A 4 -32.72 -15.17 -30.03
C THR A 4 -32.07 -15.66 -28.75
N CYS A 5 -31.29 -14.77 -28.14
CA CYS A 5 -30.71 -14.99 -26.82
C CYS A 5 -31.87 -15.30 -25.86
N PRO A 6 -31.91 -16.48 -25.21
CA PRO A 6 -33.00 -16.83 -24.32
C PRO A 6 -33.10 -15.76 -23.22
N LYS A 7 -34.30 -15.17 -23.05
CA LYS A 7 -34.53 -14.17 -22.00
C LYS A 7 -34.08 -14.76 -20.66
N PRO A 8 -33.19 -14.09 -19.91
CA PRO A 8 -32.67 -14.64 -18.67
C PRO A 8 -33.84 -14.83 -17.71
N THR A 9 -34.01 -16.07 -17.25
CA THR A 9 -34.97 -16.42 -16.20
C THR A 9 -34.64 -15.61 -14.94
N GLY A 10 -35.64 -15.23 -14.14
CA GLY A 10 -35.44 -14.35 -12.96
C GLY A 10 -34.38 -14.86 -11.97
N ASN A 11 -34.12 -16.17 -11.95
CA ASN A 11 -33.09 -16.81 -11.15
C ASN A 11 -31.66 -16.51 -11.66
N HIS A 12 -31.47 -16.38 -12.97
CA HIS A 12 -30.17 -16.05 -13.54
C HIS A 12 -29.79 -14.58 -13.28
N VAL A 13 -30.77 -13.68 -13.42
CA VAL A 13 -30.56 -12.25 -13.16
C VAL A 13 -30.21 -12.02 -11.69
N SER A 14 -30.90 -12.69 -10.77
CA SER A 14 -30.59 -12.61 -9.33
C SER A 14 -29.19 -13.14 -8.98
N VAL A 15 -28.74 -14.25 -9.59
CA VAL A 15 -27.37 -14.76 -9.40
C VAL A 15 -26.31 -13.79 -9.92
N LEU A 16 -26.54 -13.17 -11.08
CA LEU A 16 -25.62 -12.14 -11.61
C LEU A 16 -25.53 -10.92 -10.69
N TYR A 17 -26.64 -10.48 -10.09
CA TYR A 17 -26.61 -9.42 -9.07
C TYR A 17 -25.78 -9.81 -7.85
N VAL A 18 -25.87 -11.08 -7.39
CA VAL A 18 -25.03 -11.57 -6.29
C VAL A 18 -23.55 -11.55 -6.68
N TYR A 19 -23.18 -12.01 -7.88
CA TYR A 19 -21.81 -11.92 -8.36
C TYR A 19 -21.34 -10.47 -8.46
N GLN A 20 -22.16 -9.56 -8.97
CA GLN A 20 -21.83 -8.13 -9.00
C GLN A 20 -21.56 -7.58 -7.60
N ASN A 21 -22.39 -7.92 -6.61
CA ASN A 21 -22.19 -7.50 -5.23
C ASN A 21 -20.90 -8.07 -4.62
N LEU A 22 -20.59 -9.34 -4.88
CA LEU A 22 -19.33 -9.96 -4.45
C LEU A 22 -18.11 -9.27 -5.08
N LEU A 23 -18.22 -8.86 -6.34
CA LEU A 23 -17.16 -8.14 -7.05
C LEU A 23 -16.97 -6.72 -6.50
N ILE A 24 -18.06 -5.99 -6.23
CA ILE A 24 -18.02 -4.68 -5.57
C ILE A 24 -17.38 -4.81 -4.18
N PHE A 25 -17.73 -5.86 -3.46
CA PHE A 25 -17.14 -6.16 -2.16
C PHE A 25 -15.63 -6.47 -2.26
N GLU A 26 -15.20 -7.23 -3.26
CA GLU A 26 -13.79 -7.48 -3.52
C GLU A 26 -13.04 -6.16 -3.82
N GLU A 27 -13.62 -5.28 -4.63
CA GLU A 27 -13.05 -3.97 -4.94
C GLU A 27 -12.88 -3.11 -3.69
N SER A 28 -13.88 -3.05 -2.81
CA SER A 28 -13.79 -2.23 -1.58
C SER A 28 -12.67 -2.72 -0.66
N LEU A 29 -12.52 -4.04 -0.49
CA LEU A 29 -11.41 -4.64 0.25
C LEU A 29 -10.05 -4.34 -0.39
N ARG A 30 -9.99 -4.31 -1.72
CA ARG A 30 -8.77 -3.96 -2.46
C ARG A 30 -8.40 -2.49 -2.27
N GLN A 31 -9.37 -1.58 -2.33
CA GLN A 31 -9.16 -0.15 -2.06
C GLN A 31 -8.61 0.07 -0.64
N GLU A 32 -9.20 -0.60 0.35
CA GLU A 32 -8.71 -0.51 1.73
C GLU A 32 -7.29 -1.07 1.85
N TYR A 33 -7.01 -2.23 1.25
CA TYR A 33 -5.68 -2.82 1.24
C TYR A 33 -4.64 -1.89 0.58
N ILE A 34 -4.97 -1.27 -0.56
CA ILE A 34 -4.12 -0.32 -1.24
C ILE A 34 -3.89 0.91 -0.34
N SER A 35 -4.92 1.41 0.34
CA SER A 35 -4.80 2.55 1.25
C SER A 35 -3.81 2.25 2.41
N LEU A 36 -3.86 1.03 2.95
CA LEU A 36 -2.96 0.56 4.00
C LEU A 36 -1.55 0.30 3.47
N TYR A 37 -1.43 -0.22 2.25
CA TYR A 37 -0.14 -0.40 1.58
C TYR A 37 0.54 0.94 1.29
N LEU A 38 -0.21 1.93 0.80
CA LEU A 38 0.29 3.30 0.58
C LEU A 38 0.69 3.96 1.90
N ARG A 39 -0.09 3.75 2.98
CA ARG A 39 0.28 4.21 4.32
C ARG A 39 1.56 3.53 4.82
N ARG A 40 1.69 2.21 4.64
CA ARG A 40 2.93 1.48 4.96
C ARG A 40 4.11 2.08 4.20
N ARG A 41 3.96 2.35 2.90
CA ARG A 41 5.04 2.90 2.06
C ARG A 41 5.49 4.30 2.50
N LYS A 42 4.57 5.13 3.02
CA LYS A 42 4.86 6.45 3.57
C LYS A 42 5.63 6.41 4.90
N TYR A 43 5.55 5.32 5.66
CA TYR A 43 6.25 5.14 6.96
C TYR A 43 7.31 4.01 6.96
N SER A 44 7.44 3.31 5.85
CA SER A 44 8.33 2.17 5.61
C SER A 44 9.16 2.40 4.35
N SER A 45 9.41 3.67 3.98
CA SER A 45 10.47 3.98 3.04
C SER A 45 11.80 3.58 3.70
N LYS A 46 12.15 2.30 3.54
CA LYS A 46 13.54 1.84 3.43
C LYS A 46 14.12 2.52 2.19
N VAL A 47 14.33 3.83 2.25
CA VAL A 47 15.05 4.59 1.24
C VAL A 47 16.36 4.97 1.91
N PRO A 48 17.50 4.71 1.24
CA PRO A 48 18.80 5.04 1.77
C PRO A 48 18.84 6.52 2.14
N PHE A 49 19.47 6.77 3.27
CA PHE A 49 19.74 8.01 3.96
C PHE A 49 20.21 9.22 3.11
N CYS A 50 20.43 9.07 1.81
CA CYS A 50 20.77 10.14 0.87
C CYS A 50 19.55 10.55 0.04
N LEU A 51 18.86 11.62 0.45
CA LEU A 51 18.26 12.67 -0.40
C LEU A 51 17.24 13.46 0.43
N GLY A 52 17.75 14.51 1.07
CA GLY A 52 17.09 15.77 1.44
C GLY A 52 15.59 15.77 1.78
N LEU A 53 15.31 15.97 3.07
CA LEU A 53 14.18 16.75 3.60
C LEU A 53 12.76 16.34 3.16
N ARG A 54 12.37 15.10 3.46
CA ARG A 54 10.97 14.79 3.78
C ARG A 54 10.92 13.95 5.04
N THR A 55 10.74 14.62 6.18
CA THR A 55 10.88 14.07 7.54
C THR A 55 9.87 12.95 7.80
N ASN A 56 10.31 11.72 7.53
CA ASN A 56 9.71 10.53 8.10
C ASN A 56 9.88 10.61 9.62
N LYS A 57 8.78 10.58 10.37
CA LYS A 57 8.77 10.60 11.85
C LYS A 57 9.70 9.55 12.48
N LYS A 58 10.00 8.45 11.76
CA LYS A 58 10.97 7.42 12.18
C LYS A 58 12.43 7.86 12.08
N VAL A 59 12.80 8.63 11.05
CA VAL A 59 14.17 9.13 10.88
C VAL A 59 14.49 10.15 11.96
N PHE A 60 13.51 10.99 12.31
CA PHE A 60 13.61 11.89 13.45
C PHE A 60 13.82 11.13 14.76
N LEU A 61 12.99 10.10 15.02
CA LEU A 61 13.14 9.28 16.23
C LEU A 61 14.49 8.54 16.30
N THR A 62 14.95 7.93 15.20
CA THR A 62 16.24 7.23 15.18
C THR A 62 17.40 8.21 15.35
N GLY A 63 17.33 9.39 14.74
CA GLY A 63 18.34 10.44 14.93
C GLY A 63 18.37 10.94 16.37
N LEU A 64 17.20 11.09 17.01
CA LEU A 64 17.09 11.49 18.41
C LEU A 64 17.66 10.41 19.36
N LEU A 65 17.46 9.13 19.06
CA LEU A 65 18.07 8.03 19.82
C LEU A 65 19.61 8.02 19.67
N SER A 66 20.11 8.16 18.44
CA SER A 66 21.55 8.26 18.15
C SER A 66 22.19 9.48 18.83
N TRP A 67 21.50 10.62 18.86
CA TRP A 67 21.94 11.82 19.59
C TRP A 67 22.11 11.54 21.07
N ASN A 68 21.08 11.01 21.74
CA ASN A 68 21.16 10.70 23.17
C ASN A 68 22.28 9.68 23.47
N ALA A 69 22.48 8.68 22.61
CA ALA A 69 23.56 7.71 22.77
C ALA A 69 24.96 8.33 22.63
N TYR A 70 25.19 9.23 21.66
CA TYR A 70 26.46 9.92 21.47
C TYR A 70 26.83 10.80 22.68
N PHE A 71 25.88 11.59 23.16
CA PHE A 71 26.08 12.47 24.32
C PHE A 71 26.25 11.68 25.62
N PHE A 72 25.52 10.57 25.78
CA PHE A 72 25.67 9.66 26.92
C PHE A 72 27.06 8.99 26.92
N TYR A 73 27.57 8.59 25.75
CA TYR A 73 28.92 8.04 25.60
C TYR A 73 30.01 9.05 25.99
N GLY A 74 29.86 10.31 25.56
CA GLY A 74 30.79 11.40 25.90
C GLY A 74 30.82 11.74 27.40
N LEU A 75 29.72 11.57 28.12
CA LEU A 75 29.65 11.81 29.56
C LEU A 75 30.31 10.70 30.40
N LEU A 76 30.14 9.42 30.02
CA LEU A 76 30.54 8.29 30.85
C LEU A 76 32.00 7.87 30.70
N ILE A 77 32.55 7.90 29.48
CA ILE A 77 33.86 7.25 29.20
C ILE A 77 35.00 8.27 29.16
N ASN A 78 34.73 9.53 28.76
CA ASN A 78 35.74 10.58 28.68
C ASN A 78 35.25 11.86 29.38
N PRO A 79 35.24 11.90 30.72
CA PRO A 79 34.99 13.15 31.43
C PRO A 79 36.07 14.16 31.06
N SER A 80 35.70 15.14 30.24
CA SER A 80 36.59 16.26 29.91
C SER A 80 36.88 17.06 31.17
N ASN A 81 38.16 17.38 31.40
CA ASN A 81 38.60 18.15 32.57
C ASN A 81 38.10 19.62 32.53
N TYR A 82 37.58 20.07 31.38
CA TYR A 82 37.01 21.40 31.22
C TYR A 82 35.57 21.45 31.71
N TYR A 83 35.33 22.25 32.75
CA TYR A 83 34.01 22.44 33.37
C TYR A 83 32.92 22.81 32.34
N TYR A 84 33.18 23.80 31.47
CA TYR A 84 32.22 24.26 30.46
C TYR A 84 31.80 23.17 29.47
N VAL A 85 32.75 22.30 29.07
CA VAL A 85 32.49 21.19 28.14
C VAL A 85 31.60 20.14 28.80
N SER A 86 31.88 19.79 30.06
CA SER A 86 31.05 18.86 30.83
C SER A 86 29.63 19.39 31.09
N LEU A 87 29.48 20.70 31.33
CA LEU A 87 28.19 21.35 31.51
C LEU A 87 27.37 21.31 30.21
N LEU A 88 28.01 21.61 29.08
CA LEU A 88 27.37 21.58 27.75
C LEU A 88 26.83 20.17 27.42
N TYR A 89 27.61 19.13 27.69
CA TYR A 89 27.16 17.74 27.48
C TYR A 89 25.94 17.38 28.34
N ARG A 90 25.88 17.84 29.60
CA ARG A 90 24.72 17.62 30.48
C ARG A 90 23.47 18.34 29.98
N LEU A 91 23.59 19.60 29.54
CA LEU A 91 22.46 20.37 28.99
C LEU A 91 21.93 19.75 27.70
N CYS A 92 22.82 19.37 26.77
CA CYS A 92 22.42 18.72 25.52
C CYS A 92 21.74 17.36 25.74
N LEU A 93 22.18 16.60 26.74
CA LEU A 93 21.54 15.33 27.13
C LEU A 93 20.14 15.59 27.71
N LEU A 94 20.00 16.57 28.62
CA LEU A 94 18.74 16.91 29.26
C LEU A 94 17.69 17.38 28.23
N ALA A 95 18.10 18.23 27.28
CA ALA A 95 17.27 18.65 26.16
C ALA A 95 16.85 17.48 25.25
N GLY A 96 17.77 16.53 24.99
CA GLY A 96 17.49 15.31 24.23
C GLY A 96 16.47 14.39 24.91
N MET A 97 16.57 14.23 26.23
CA MET A 97 15.67 13.41 27.04
C MET A 97 14.27 14.02 27.15
N ILE A 98 14.16 15.33 27.36
CA ILE A 98 12.86 16.03 27.37
C ILE A 98 12.16 15.87 26.02
N THR A 99 12.90 16.03 24.92
CA THR A 99 12.34 15.88 23.56
C THR A 99 11.89 14.45 23.29
N PHE A 100 12.64 13.45 23.77
CA PHE A 100 12.25 12.04 23.67
C PHE A 100 10.97 11.74 24.46
N LEU A 101 10.89 12.24 25.70
CA LEU A 101 9.75 12.05 26.58
C LEU A 101 8.49 12.69 26.01
N LEU A 102 8.57 13.94 25.51
CA LEU A 102 7.46 14.61 24.84
C LEU A 102 6.97 13.80 23.64
N PHE A 103 7.89 13.24 22.85
CA PHE A 103 7.52 12.42 21.71
C PHE A 103 6.83 11.10 22.12
N TYR A 104 7.29 10.48 23.21
CA TYR A 104 6.68 9.27 23.77
C TYR A 104 5.27 9.54 24.31
N LEU A 105 5.12 10.59 25.12
CA LEU A 105 3.83 10.99 25.71
C LEU A 105 2.82 11.48 24.67
N SER A 106 3.29 12.13 23.60
CA SER A 106 2.43 12.60 22.51
C SER A 106 1.67 11.47 21.80
N GLY A 107 2.01 10.20 22.01
CA GLY A 107 1.19 9.05 21.58
C GLY A 107 1.08 8.85 20.07
N LEU A 108 1.69 9.74 19.28
CA LEU A 108 1.76 9.72 17.82
C LEU A 108 2.52 8.50 17.26
N TYR A 109 3.37 7.88 18.08
CA TYR A 109 4.14 6.70 17.73
C TYR A 109 3.30 5.43 17.68
N SER A 110 2.50 5.18 18.73
CA SER A 110 1.73 3.94 18.89
C SER A 110 0.59 3.78 17.89
N ARG A 111 -0.09 4.88 17.52
CA ARG A 111 -1.22 4.83 16.58
C ARG A 111 -0.84 4.63 15.11
N THR A 112 0.43 4.86 14.74
CA THR A 112 0.81 4.95 13.32
C THR A 112 1.52 3.70 12.79
N LEU A 113 2.06 2.83 13.66
CA LEU A 113 3.06 1.83 13.25
C LEU A 113 2.60 0.37 13.19
N THR A 114 1.59 -0.04 13.96
CA THR A 114 1.22 -1.46 14.11
C THR A 114 0.07 -1.94 13.23
N LEU A 115 -0.70 -1.02 12.63
CA LEU A 115 -1.93 -1.34 11.90
C LEU A 115 -1.72 -2.01 10.50
N PRO A 116 -0.72 -1.66 9.67
CA PRO A 116 -0.75 -2.10 8.28
C PRO A 116 -0.39 -3.58 8.06
N GLN A 117 0.08 -4.31 9.08
CA GLN A 117 0.49 -5.72 8.94
C GLN A 117 -0.63 -6.72 9.26
N LYS A 118 -1.72 -6.27 9.90
CA LYS A 118 -2.76 -7.13 10.43
C LYS A 118 -4.06 -7.15 9.62
N PHE A 119 -4.12 -6.46 8.47
CA PHE A 119 -5.32 -6.40 7.63
C PHE A 119 -5.81 -7.79 7.21
N ILE A 120 -4.97 -8.57 6.52
CA ILE A 120 -5.37 -9.89 5.99
C ILE A 120 -5.89 -10.85 7.07
N PRO A 121 -5.17 -11.08 8.20
CA PRO A 121 -5.67 -12.00 9.23
C PRO A 121 -6.93 -11.48 9.92
N TYR A 122 -7.06 -10.16 10.10
CA TYR A 122 -8.26 -9.57 10.70
C TYR A 122 -9.48 -9.72 9.80
N THR A 123 -9.35 -9.36 8.52
CA THR A 123 -10.41 -9.54 7.52
C THR A 123 -10.78 -11.01 7.34
N ASN A 124 -9.80 -11.93 7.30
CA ASN A 124 -10.09 -13.37 7.23
C ASN A 124 -10.83 -13.90 8.46
N LYS A 125 -10.62 -13.33 9.65
CA LYS A 125 -11.39 -13.68 10.86
C LYS A 125 -12.87 -13.29 10.69
N CYS A 126 -13.14 -12.12 10.12
CA CYS A 126 -14.51 -11.68 9.82
C CYS A 126 -15.15 -12.52 8.71
N LEU A 127 -14.44 -12.71 7.60
CA LEU A 127 -14.94 -13.41 6.40
C LEU A 127 -15.24 -14.89 6.62
N ARG A 128 -14.61 -15.52 7.62
CA ARG A 128 -14.89 -16.93 7.96
C ARG A 128 -16.36 -17.18 8.31
N HIS A 129 -17.04 -16.21 8.92
CA HIS A 129 -18.47 -16.31 9.23
C HIS A 129 -19.35 -16.36 7.96
N TYR A 130 -18.86 -15.77 6.87
CA TYR A 130 -19.54 -15.71 5.58
C TYR A 130 -19.04 -16.77 4.58
N ASN A 131 -18.25 -17.76 5.03
CA ASN A 131 -17.59 -18.74 4.15
C ASN A 131 -16.77 -18.08 3.02
N LEU A 132 -16.18 -16.93 3.30
CA LEU A 132 -15.32 -16.19 2.40
C LEU A 132 -13.88 -16.19 2.93
N LYS A 133 -12.90 -16.08 2.05
CA LYS A 133 -11.49 -15.89 2.42
C LYS A 133 -10.80 -15.00 1.42
N ILE A 134 -9.99 -14.07 1.91
CA ILE A 134 -9.11 -13.29 1.06
C ILE A 134 -7.74 -13.92 0.96
N VAL A 135 -7.22 -13.99 -0.27
CA VAL A 135 -5.90 -14.49 -0.59
C VAL A 135 -5.10 -13.37 -1.24
N PRO A 136 -3.89 -13.04 -0.74
CA PRO A 136 -3.04 -12.08 -1.42
C PRO A 136 -2.51 -12.68 -2.73
N ASN A 137 -2.68 -11.97 -3.84
CA ASN A 137 -2.11 -12.37 -5.11
C ASN A 137 -0.65 -11.90 -5.17
N ARG A 138 0.30 -12.83 -4.98
CA ARG A 138 1.75 -12.56 -4.96
C ARG A 138 2.33 -12.52 -6.38
N LEU A 139 1.76 -11.73 -7.30
CA LEU A 139 2.48 -11.40 -8.52
C LEU A 139 3.53 -10.32 -8.16
N THR A 140 4.81 -10.66 -8.32
CA THR A 140 6.03 -9.86 -8.08
C THR A 140 6.54 -9.72 -6.63
N LYS A 141 7.12 -10.80 -6.10
CA LYS A 141 8.24 -10.72 -5.14
C LYS A 141 9.59 -10.82 -5.87
N SER A 142 9.90 -9.93 -6.82
CA SER A 142 11.32 -9.80 -7.19
C SER A 142 12.00 -9.04 -6.07
N ARG A 143 12.84 -9.72 -5.29
CA ARG A 143 13.68 -9.13 -4.22
C ARG A 143 14.47 -7.92 -4.74
N LEU A 144 14.82 -7.95 -6.03
CA LEU A 144 15.48 -6.88 -6.79
C LEU A 144 14.61 -5.64 -7.02
N LEU A 145 13.30 -5.81 -7.25
CA LEU A 145 12.40 -4.68 -7.46
C LEU A 145 12.38 -3.77 -6.22
N GLN A 146 12.63 -4.31 -5.01
CA GLN A 146 12.56 -3.57 -3.74
C GLN A 146 13.54 -2.38 -3.63
N PHE A 147 14.59 -2.35 -4.46
CA PHE A 147 15.59 -1.28 -4.51
C PHE A 147 15.28 -0.17 -5.53
N LEU A 148 14.30 -0.35 -6.42
CA LEU A 148 14.01 0.64 -7.47
C LEU A 148 13.32 1.90 -6.90
N PRO A 149 13.70 3.11 -7.37
CA PRO A 149 13.18 4.38 -6.88
C PRO A 149 11.66 4.48 -7.02
N HIS A 150 11.04 5.11 -6.03
CA HIS A 150 9.61 5.07 -5.78
C HIS A 150 8.68 5.49 -6.93
N ARG A 151 9.19 6.16 -7.97
CA ARG A 151 8.40 6.56 -9.15
C ARG A 151 8.09 5.40 -10.10
N LEU A 152 8.85 4.30 -10.08
CA LEU A 152 8.67 3.18 -11.01
C LEU A 152 7.76 2.07 -10.48
N PHE A 153 7.53 1.99 -9.17
CA PHE A 153 6.45 1.19 -8.59
C PHE A 153 5.11 1.88 -8.82
N ARG A 154 4.72 1.82 -10.08
CA ARG A 154 3.37 1.95 -10.56
C ARG A 154 2.52 0.99 -9.73
N ARG A 155 1.69 1.58 -8.87
CA ARG A 155 0.38 1.10 -8.46
C ARG A 155 0.11 -0.40 -8.75
N PRO A 156 -0.11 -1.25 -7.74
CA PRO A 156 -0.45 -2.67 -7.95
C PRO A 156 -1.75 -2.89 -8.75
N ASP A 157 -2.43 -1.80 -9.11
CA ASP A 157 -3.65 -1.61 -9.91
C ASP A 157 -3.61 -2.19 -11.36
N LEU A 158 -2.75 -3.15 -11.69
CA LEU A 158 -2.85 -3.87 -12.96
C LEU A 158 -3.49 -5.25 -12.76
N GLY A 159 -4.77 -5.37 -13.10
CA GLY A 159 -5.49 -6.65 -13.16
C GLY A 159 -5.77 -7.23 -11.77
N GLU A 160 -5.62 -8.54 -11.61
CA GLU A 160 -5.84 -9.29 -10.36
C GLU A 160 -4.83 -8.97 -9.23
N GLY A 161 -4.06 -7.89 -9.35
CA GLY A 161 -3.00 -7.54 -8.42
C GLY A 161 -3.51 -7.17 -7.03
N GLY A 162 -2.87 -7.71 -5.98
CA GLY A 162 -3.11 -7.34 -4.58
C GLY A 162 -3.81 -8.44 -3.78
N ILE A 163 -5.14 -8.46 -3.79
CA ILE A 163 -5.97 -9.41 -3.04
C ILE A 163 -7.10 -9.91 -3.93
N ARG A 164 -7.37 -11.21 -3.87
CA ARG A 164 -8.55 -11.87 -4.45
C ARG A 164 -9.44 -12.45 -3.35
N LEU A 165 -10.74 -12.40 -3.55
CA LEU A 165 -11.74 -13.06 -2.70
C LEU A 165 -11.91 -14.53 -3.12
N VAL A 166 -12.10 -15.45 -2.20
CA VAL A 166 -12.27 -16.88 -2.52
C VAL A 166 -13.47 -17.37 -1.72
N LEU A 167 -14.44 -17.96 -2.41
CA LEU A 167 -15.58 -18.63 -1.79
C LEU A 167 -15.10 -19.98 -1.24
N LEU A 168 -15.42 -20.30 0.02
CA LEU A 168 -15.18 -21.63 0.57
C LEU A 168 -16.37 -22.53 0.21
N GLY A 169 -16.08 -23.69 -0.37
CA GLY A 169 -17.10 -24.67 -0.80
C GLY A 169 -17.92 -25.30 0.33
N LYS A 170 -17.65 -25.00 1.61
CA LYS A 170 -18.47 -25.51 2.73
C LYS A 170 -19.84 -24.80 2.82
N GLY A 171 -19.98 -23.61 2.25
CA GLY A 171 -21.20 -22.79 2.37
C GLY A 171 -21.93 -22.49 1.05
N PHE A 172 -21.41 -22.94 -0.08
CA PHE A 172 -21.94 -22.60 -1.41
C PHE A 172 -21.98 -23.85 -2.30
N ASP A 173 -22.94 -23.87 -3.23
CA ASP A 173 -23.00 -24.92 -4.26
C ASP A 173 -21.77 -24.85 -5.16
N ARG A 174 -21.32 -26.01 -5.64
CA ARG A 174 -20.14 -26.12 -6.49
C ARG A 174 -20.32 -25.33 -7.79
N ASN A 175 -21.49 -25.42 -8.40
CA ASN A 175 -21.81 -24.72 -9.65
C ASN A 175 -21.79 -23.19 -9.45
N PHE A 176 -22.19 -22.72 -8.27
CA PHE A 176 -22.13 -21.30 -7.91
C PHE A 176 -20.68 -20.82 -7.75
N CYS A 177 -19.83 -21.61 -7.08
CA CYS A 177 -18.40 -21.28 -6.96
C CYS A 177 -17.70 -21.24 -8.32
N GLU A 178 -17.99 -22.21 -9.20
CA GLU A 178 -17.44 -22.25 -10.56
C GLU A 178 -17.95 -21.06 -11.38
N GLY A 179 -19.24 -20.75 -11.32
CA GLY A 179 -19.84 -19.59 -12.00
C GLY A 179 -19.27 -18.25 -11.52
N TRP A 180 -19.01 -18.10 -10.23
CA TRP A 180 -18.35 -16.93 -9.66
C TRP A 180 -16.94 -16.73 -10.24
N GLU A 181 -16.11 -17.78 -10.25
CA GLU A 181 -14.73 -17.63 -10.75
C GLU A 181 -14.69 -17.33 -12.25
N ILE A 182 -15.59 -17.91 -13.04
CA ILE A 182 -15.72 -17.58 -14.47
C ILE A 182 -16.11 -16.11 -14.65
N PHE A 183 -17.19 -15.66 -14.01
CA PHE A 183 -17.67 -14.27 -14.11
C PHE A 183 -16.59 -13.28 -13.69
N ARG A 184 -15.90 -13.57 -12.61
CA ARG A 184 -14.84 -12.74 -12.07
C ARG A 184 -13.64 -12.66 -13.01
N GLN A 185 -13.20 -13.80 -13.56
CA GLN A 185 -12.08 -13.86 -14.51
C GLN A 185 -12.40 -13.05 -15.77
N GLU A 186 -13.61 -13.19 -16.31
CA GLU A 186 -14.07 -12.44 -17.49
C GLU A 186 -14.10 -10.93 -17.23
N TYR A 187 -14.58 -10.51 -16.06
CA TYR A 187 -14.53 -9.11 -15.64
C TYR A 187 -13.10 -8.58 -15.60
N TRP A 188 -12.16 -9.30 -14.99
CA TRP A 188 -10.77 -8.87 -14.87
C TRP A 188 -10.04 -8.82 -16.21
N ILE A 189 -10.30 -9.77 -17.11
CA ILE A 189 -9.77 -9.75 -18.47
C ILE A 189 -10.27 -8.50 -19.21
N SER A 190 -11.57 -8.23 -19.14
CA SER A 190 -12.18 -7.05 -19.76
C SER A 190 -11.60 -5.75 -19.20
N GLU A 191 -11.42 -5.68 -17.88
CA GLU A 191 -10.84 -4.53 -17.21
C GLU A 191 -9.35 -4.32 -17.58
N GLN A 192 -8.58 -5.39 -17.69
CA GLN A 192 -7.19 -5.33 -18.16
C GLN A 192 -7.11 -4.80 -19.59
N ASN A 193 -7.94 -5.32 -20.50
CA ASN A 193 -8.00 -4.85 -21.89
C ASN A 193 -8.34 -3.36 -21.96
N ARG A 194 -9.31 -2.89 -21.17
CA ARG A 194 -9.65 -1.47 -21.06
C ARG A 194 -8.47 -0.61 -20.62
N LEU A 195 -7.68 -1.09 -19.66
CA LEU A 195 -6.49 -0.39 -19.16
C LEU A 195 -5.35 -0.37 -20.18
N ILE A 196 -5.14 -1.46 -20.93
CA ILE A 196 -4.15 -1.56 -22.00
C ILE A 196 -4.48 -0.57 -23.10
N GLN A 197 -5.73 -0.56 -23.60
CA GLN A 197 -6.18 0.38 -24.62
C GLN A 197 -5.99 1.84 -24.19
N LYS A 198 -6.32 2.18 -22.94
CA LYS A 198 -6.08 3.53 -22.39
C LYS A 198 -4.59 3.90 -22.38
N ARG A 199 -3.69 2.95 -22.13
CA ARG A 199 -2.23 3.19 -22.17
C ARG A 199 -1.73 3.37 -23.58
N GLU A 200 -2.17 2.54 -24.51
CA GLU A 200 -1.82 2.66 -25.92
C GLU A 200 -2.24 4.01 -26.50
N LYS A 201 -3.46 4.47 -26.19
CA LYS A 201 -3.93 5.81 -26.55
C LYS A 201 -3.02 6.91 -25.99
N LYS A 202 -2.68 6.84 -24.69
CA LYS A 202 -1.75 7.79 -24.06
C LYS A 202 -0.35 7.76 -24.66
N LEU A 203 0.15 6.57 -25.04
CA LEU A 203 1.45 6.44 -25.69
C LEU A 203 1.44 7.09 -27.09
N LYS A 204 0.38 6.89 -27.87
CA LYS A 204 0.21 7.52 -29.20
C LYS A 204 0.06 9.04 -29.11
N GLU A 205 -0.63 9.54 -28.09
CA GLU A 205 -0.81 10.99 -27.86
C GLU A 205 0.46 11.68 -27.34
N SER A 206 1.36 10.95 -26.66
CA SER A 206 2.54 11.53 -26.00
C SER A 206 3.54 12.21 -26.97
N PRO A 207 3.93 11.60 -28.11
CA PRO A 207 4.76 12.26 -29.13
C PRO A 207 4.11 13.52 -29.69
N TYR A 208 2.86 13.41 -30.16
CA TYR A 208 2.12 14.52 -30.76
C TYR A 208 1.96 15.71 -29.79
N ARG A 209 1.70 15.43 -28.51
CA ARG A 209 1.62 16.46 -27.46
C ARG A 209 2.96 17.15 -27.19
N LYS A 210 4.08 16.45 -27.36
CA LYS A 210 5.42 17.02 -27.18
C LYS A 210 5.78 17.92 -28.36
N ASP A 211 5.45 17.50 -29.57
CA ASP A 211 5.72 18.25 -30.80
C ASP A 211 4.90 19.54 -30.87
N ASN A 212 3.61 19.49 -30.53
CA ASN A 212 2.78 20.70 -30.43
C ASN A 212 3.28 21.68 -29.35
N LYS A 213 3.80 21.18 -28.22
CA LYS A 213 4.42 22.04 -27.20
C LYS A 213 5.72 22.69 -27.67
N LEU A 214 6.49 22.01 -28.53
CA LEU A 214 7.71 22.58 -29.10
C LEU A 214 7.40 23.65 -30.14
N LYS A 215 6.35 23.49 -30.96
CA LYS A 215 5.89 24.51 -31.91
C LYS A 215 5.45 25.80 -31.20
N LYS A 216 4.59 25.68 -30.18
CA LYS A 216 4.09 26.82 -29.39
C LYS A 216 5.17 27.60 -28.62
N LYS A 217 6.37 27.03 -28.42
CA LYS A 217 7.48 27.70 -27.73
C LYS A 217 8.41 28.45 -28.70
N ARG A 218 8.25 28.25 -30.00
CA ARG A 218 9.03 28.93 -31.06
C ARG A 218 8.28 30.14 -31.64
N GLU A 219 6.98 30.23 -31.38
CA GLU A 219 6.13 31.41 -31.55
C GLU A 219 6.21 32.28 -30.29
#